data_AF-A0AAV5DH15-F1
#
_entry.id   AF-A0AAV5DH15-F1
#
_cell.length_a   1.000
_cell.length_b   1.000
_cell.length_c   1.000
_cell.angle_alpha   90.00
_cell.angle_beta   90.00
_cell.angle_gamma   90.00
#
_symmetry.space_group_name_H-M   'P 1'
#
loop_
_entity.id
_entity.type
_entity.pdbx_description
1 polymer ?
#
loop_
_entity_poly.entity_id
_entity_poly.type
_entity_poly.pdbx_seq_one_letter_code
_entity_poly.pdbx_strand_id
1 'polypeptide(L)'
;MNISGNKGYSCKLTFKQQSFLDRNPRQVQGFVKDVNGATVATLMGKWDRNMYCITTTTDASGPNADVTLLWEKNEPSANPTRYNLSSFAITLNELTPELKEKLPPTDSRLRPDQRDLENGEYGKANTEKLRLETRQRMARRVQENGWKPKWFKRESEEQTFRYSGGYWEAREKGKWDI
;
A
#
# COMPACT_ATOMS: atom_id res chain seq x y z
N MET A 1 3.21 0.38 15.97
CA MET A 1 2.67 -0.75 15.19
C MET A 1 3.11 -2.05 15.86
N ASN A 2 2.19 -2.97 16.10
CA ASN A 2 2.50 -4.30 16.62
C ASN A 2 2.21 -5.32 15.53
N ILE A 3 3.13 -6.24 15.29
CA ILE A 3 3.04 -7.30 14.29
C ILE A 3 3.23 -8.62 15.03
N SER A 4 2.31 -9.56 14.85
CA SER A 4 2.40 -10.90 15.46
C SER A 4 2.47 -11.93 14.35
N GLY A 5 3.49 -12.78 14.39
CA GLY A 5 3.64 -13.91 13.48
C GLY A 5 2.89 -15.14 13.98
N ASN A 6 2.67 -16.10 13.08
CA ASN A 6 2.02 -17.38 13.41
C ASN A 6 2.94 -18.39 14.12
N LYS A 7 4.24 -18.10 14.23
CA LYS A 7 5.24 -18.93 14.92
C LYS A 7 5.65 -18.39 16.29
N GLY A 8 4.78 -17.60 16.91
CA GLY A 8 4.99 -17.11 18.28
C GLY A 8 6.06 -16.01 18.43
N TYR A 9 6.55 -15.47 17.32
CA TYR A 9 7.34 -14.24 17.33
C TYR A 9 6.43 -13.02 17.22
N SER A 10 6.82 -11.93 17.88
CA SER A 10 6.15 -10.63 17.74
C SER A 10 7.15 -9.52 17.49
N CYS A 11 6.73 -8.46 16.82
CA CYS A 11 7.53 -7.28 16.56
C CYS A 11 6.74 -6.04 16.94
N LYS A 12 7.35 -5.18 17.76
CA LYS A 12 6.81 -3.85 18.07
C LYS A 12 7.67 -2.80 17.37
N LEU A 13 7.10 -2.12 16.39
CA LEU A 13 7.69 -0.99 15.69
C LEU A 13 7.16 0.34 16.25
N THR A 14 8.08 1.22 16.63
CA THR A 14 7.82 2.58 17.11
C THR A 14 8.35 3.58 16.07
N PHE A 15 7.44 4.36 15.49
CA PHE A 15 7.76 5.49 14.63
C PHE A 15 7.97 6.69 15.54
N LYS A 16 9.20 7.19 15.63
CA LYS A 16 9.50 8.29 16.53
C LYS A 16 8.87 9.57 15.99
N GLN A 17 8.06 10.21 16.83
CA GLN A 17 7.52 11.52 16.55
C GLN A 17 8.67 12.52 16.43
N GLN A 18 8.67 13.32 15.38
CA GLN A 18 9.66 14.35 15.21
C GLN A 18 9.45 15.44 16.26
N SER A 19 10.49 15.70 17.07
CA SER A 19 10.56 16.87 17.94
C SER A 19 11.36 17.98 17.26
N PHE A 20 11.08 19.24 17.58
CA PHE A 20 11.82 20.41 17.06
C PHE A 20 13.32 20.36 17.37
N LEU A 21 13.72 19.70 18.47
CA LEU A 21 15.11 19.52 18.87
C LEU A 21 15.79 18.31 18.20
N ASP A 22 15.00 17.44 17.57
CA ASP A 22 15.47 16.15 17.09
C ASP A 22 16.17 16.31 15.72
N ARG A 23 17.51 16.15 15.73
CA ARG A 23 18.33 16.29 14.51
C ARG A 23 18.21 15.10 13.55
N ASN A 24 17.49 14.06 13.94
CA ASN A 24 17.42 12.83 13.18
C ASN A 24 15.96 12.37 12.99
N PRO A 25 15.22 12.97 12.03
CA PRO A 25 13.80 12.70 11.84
C PRO A 25 13.54 11.34 11.19
N ARG A 26 12.27 10.94 11.15
CA ARG A 26 11.75 9.77 10.41
C ARG A 26 12.25 8.42 10.92
N GLN A 27 12.79 8.39 12.14
CA GLN A 27 13.31 7.18 12.76
C GLN A 27 12.19 6.16 13.01
N VAL A 28 12.52 4.91 12.73
CA VAL A 28 11.76 3.74 13.15
C VAL A 28 12.68 2.87 14.00
N GLN A 29 12.19 2.44 15.14
CA GLN A 29 12.88 1.49 16.01
C GLN A 29 11.90 0.42 16.43
N GLY A 30 12.34 -0.82 16.49
CA GLY A 30 11.54 -1.89 17.02
C GLY A 30 12.33 -3.06 17.55
N PHE A 31 11.61 -3.98 18.16
CA PHE A 31 12.18 -5.15 18.81
C PHE A 31 11.38 -6.38 18.39
N VAL A 32 12.08 -7.41 17.95
CA VAL A 32 11.52 -8.74 17.69
C VAL A 32 11.67 -9.56 18.95
N LYS A 33 10.56 -10.13 19.41
CA LYS A 33 10.48 -10.98 20.59
C LYS A 33 10.11 -12.39 20.22
N ASP A 34 10.70 -13.36 20.90
CA ASP A 34 10.30 -14.77 20.83
C ASP A 34 9.02 -15.05 21.65
N VAL A 35 8.64 -16.33 21.72
CA VAL A 35 7.48 -16.81 22.50
C VAL A 35 7.58 -16.51 24.00
N ASN A 36 8.81 -16.39 24.52
CA ASN A 36 9.08 -16.11 25.93
C ASN A 36 9.11 -14.61 26.21
N GLY A 37 8.94 -13.77 25.19
CA GLY A 37 9.04 -12.32 25.28
C GLY A 37 10.47 -11.77 25.30
N ALA A 38 11.47 -12.62 25.10
CA ALA A 38 12.87 -12.26 25.02
C ALA A 38 13.17 -11.57 23.69
N THR A 39 13.90 -10.45 23.73
CA THR A 39 14.28 -9.73 22.51
C THR A 39 15.38 -10.50 21.79
N VAL A 40 15.08 -10.97 20.58
CA VAL A 40 16.00 -11.74 19.73
C VAL A 40 16.62 -10.90 18.61
N ALA A 41 16.00 -9.77 18.27
CA ALA A 41 16.54 -8.83 17.29
C ALA A 41 16.04 -7.41 17.54
N THR A 42 16.85 -6.43 17.15
CA THR A 42 16.47 -5.01 17.12
C THR A 42 16.33 -4.56 15.67
N LEU A 43 15.22 -3.90 15.35
CA LEU A 43 15.01 -3.26 14.06
C LEU A 43 15.25 -1.76 14.20
N MET A 44 16.03 -1.17 13.30
CA MET A 44 16.26 0.27 13.30
C MET A 44 16.44 0.82 11.91
N GLY A 45 16.03 2.06 11.69
CA GLY A 45 16.21 2.71 10.42
C GLY A 45 15.38 3.98 10.29
N LYS A 46 15.12 4.36 9.05
CA LYS A 46 14.21 5.45 8.70
C LYS A 46 13.21 4.95 7.68
N TRP A 47 11.92 5.21 7.91
CA TRP A 47 10.86 4.72 7.03
C TRP A 47 10.95 5.28 5.60
N ASP A 48 11.71 6.35 5.39
CA ASP A 48 11.94 7.00 4.10
C ASP A 48 13.32 6.71 3.49
N ARG A 49 14.13 5.82 4.09
CA ARG A 49 15.46 5.47 3.56
C ARG A 49 15.75 3.99 3.59
N ASN A 50 15.92 3.40 4.77
CA ASN A 50 16.33 2.02 4.93
C ASN A 50 15.97 1.48 6.32
N MET A 51 15.92 0.17 6.43
CA MET A 51 15.66 -0.59 7.65
C MET A 51 16.72 -1.67 7.82
N TYR A 52 17.28 -1.76 9.01
CA TYR A 52 18.28 -2.74 9.41
C TYR A 52 17.74 -3.64 10.51
N CYS A 53 18.21 -4.88 10.52
CA CYS A 53 18.09 -5.83 11.61
C CYS A 53 19.44 -5.96 12.31
N ILE A 54 19.43 -5.91 13.64
CA ILE A 54 20.61 -6.15 14.46
C ILE A 54 20.32 -7.36 15.32
N THR A 55 21.12 -8.41 15.16
CA THR A 55 21.08 -9.60 16.01
C THR A 55 22.39 -9.70 16.79
N THR A 56 22.32 -10.14 18.03
CA THR A 56 23.51 -10.38 18.86
C THR A 56 23.71 -11.86 19.01
N THR A 57 24.85 -12.37 18.55
CA THR A 57 25.29 -13.74 18.79
C THR A 57 26.41 -13.73 19.82
N THR A 58 26.45 -14.76 20.66
CA THR A 58 27.54 -14.96 21.62
C THR A 58 28.30 -16.21 21.20
N ASP A 59 29.47 -16.00 20.60
CA ASP A 59 30.39 -17.06 20.22
C ASP A 59 31.59 -17.09 21.19
N ALA A 60 32.51 -18.04 21.00
CA ALA A 60 33.69 -18.20 21.86
C ALA A 60 34.60 -16.95 21.94
N SER A 61 34.47 -16.02 20.99
CA SER A 61 35.17 -14.73 20.93
C SER A 61 34.46 -13.57 21.65
N GLY A 62 33.30 -13.81 22.26
CA GLY A 62 32.48 -12.79 22.92
C GLY A 62 31.22 -12.39 22.13
N PRO A 63 30.43 -11.42 22.65
CA PRO A 63 29.21 -10.95 21.99
C PRO A 63 29.55 -10.18 20.71
N ASN A 64 29.03 -10.64 19.57
CA ASN A 64 29.13 -9.96 18.29
C ASN A 64 27.76 -9.51 17.81
N ALA A 65 27.70 -8.32 17.20
CA ALA A 65 26.47 -7.78 16.62
C ALA A 65 26.52 -7.93 15.10
N ASP A 66 25.63 -8.75 14.55
CA ASP A 66 25.42 -8.85 13.11
C ASP A 66 24.36 -7.84 12.66
N VAL A 67 24.70 -7.05 11.64
CA VAL A 67 23.85 -5.97 11.11
C VAL A 67 23.47 -6.31 9.67
N THR A 68 22.19 -6.61 9.46
CA THR A 68 21.65 -6.97 8.15
C THR A 68 20.75 -5.86 7.60
N LEU A 69 20.97 -5.41 6.37
CA LEU A 69 20.03 -4.54 5.66
C LEU A 69 18.79 -5.36 5.25
N LEU A 70 17.60 -4.94 5.71
CA LEU A 70 16.34 -5.62 5.39
C LEU A 70 15.62 -4.99 4.20
N TRP A 71 15.68 -3.66 4.11
CA TRP A 71 14.97 -2.90 3.09
C TRP A 71 15.68 -1.56 2.89
N GLU A 72 15.73 -1.11 1.65
CA GLU A 72 16.15 0.22 1.25
C GLU A 72 15.18 0.76 0.22
N LYS A 73 14.95 2.08 0.24
CA LYS A 73 14.12 2.74 -0.74
C LYS A 73 14.74 2.59 -2.14
N ASN A 74 13.89 2.55 -3.15
CA ASN A 74 14.35 2.72 -4.52
C ASN A 74 14.85 4.16 -4.73
N GLU A 75 15.88 4.31 -5.56
CA GLU A 75 16.36 5.63 -5.95
C GLU A 75 15.27 6.39 -6.72
N PRO A 76 15.06 7.69 -6.41
CA PRO A 76 14.14 8.52 -7.18
C PRO A 76 14.56 8.61 -8.65
N SER A 77 13.59 8.82 -9.53
CA SER A 77 13.88 9.17 -10.93
C SER A 77 14.74 10.44 -10.99
N ALA A 78 15.76 10.45 -11.84
CA ALA A 78 16.55 11.65 -12.13
C ALA A 78 15.68 12.80 -12.68
N ASN A 79 14.54 12.45 -13.30
CA ASN A 79 13.53 13.39 -13.79
C ASN A 79 12.26 13.25 -12.95
N PRO A 80 12.10 14.02 -11.87
CA PRO A 80 10.93 13.94 -11.02
C PRO A 80 9.68 14.41 -11.77
N THR A 81 8.56 13.71 -11.57
CA THR A 81 7.26 14.16 -12.07
C THR A 81 6.77 15.36 -11.25
N ARG A 82 5.80 16.11 -11.79
CA ARG A 82 5.12 17.21 -11.08
C ARG A 82 4.56 16.79 -9.70
N TYR A 83 4.28 15.51 -9.52
CA TYR A 83 3.66 14.94 -8.32
C TYR A 83 4.64 14.14 -7.45
N ASN A 84 5.95 14.19 -7.72
CA ASN A 84 6.99 13.43 -7.00
C ASN A 84 6.71 11.92 -6.93
N LEU A 85 6.11 11.36 -7.99
CA LEU A 85 5.81 9.94 -8.07
C LEU A 85 7.10 9.12 -8.17
N SER A 86 7.12 7.97 -7.49
CA SER A 86 8.15 6.96 -7.70
C SER A 86 7.98 6.30 -9.07
N SER A 87 9.02 5.65 -9.58
CA SER A 87 8.95 4.89 -10.83
C SER A 87 7.84 3.83 -10.80
N PHE A 88 7.62 3.18 -9.65
CA PHE A 88 6.49 2.26 -9.45
C PHE A 88 5.13 2.95 -9.51
N ALA A 89 5.00 4.14 -8.91
CA ALA A 89 3.73 4.86 -8.92
C ALA A 89 3.34 5.33 -10.33
N ILE A 90 4.32 5.67 -11.18
CA ILE A 90 4.11 6.03 -12.58
C ILE A 90 3.45 4.88 -13.36
N THR A 91 3.84 3.63 -13.10
CA THR A 91 3.30 2.46 -13.83
C THR A 91 1.89 2.07 -13.38
N LEU A 92 1.38 2.59 -12.25
CA LEU A 92 0.09 2.16 -11.71
C LEU A 92 -1.08 2.46 -12.64
N ASN A 93 -1.05 3.60 -13.34
CA ASN A 93 -2.14 4.04 -14.21
C ASN A 93 -1.84 3.86 -15.71
N GLU A 94 -0.77 3.16 -16.06
CA GLU A 94 -0.48 2.79 -17.44
C GLU A 94 -1.59 1.88 -17.98
N LEU A 95 -2.10 2.21 -19.18
CA LEU A 95 -3.18 1.47 -19.84
C LEU A 95 -2.73 1.07 -21.25
N THR A 96 -2.20 -0.14 -21.38
CA THR A 96 -1.87 -0.71 -22.69
C THR A 96 -3.13 -1.28 -23.38
N PRO A 97 -3.15 -1.39 -24.72
CA PRO A 97 -4.27 -1.99 -25.44
C PRO A 97 -4.62 -3.40 -24.94
N GLU A 98 -3.61 -4.24 -24.70
CA GLU A 98 -3.78 -5.63 -24.26
C GLU A 98 -4.32 -5.71 -22.83
N LEU A 99 -3.92 -4.75 -21.98
CA LEU A 99 -4.45 -4.65 -20.63
C LEU A 99 -5.92 -4.22 -20.67
N LYS A 100 -6.27 -3.23 -21.50
CA LYS A 100 -7.62 -2.67 -21.61
C LYS A 100 -8.68 -3.75 -21.91
N GLU A 101 -8.36 -4.72 -22.76
CA GLU A 101 -9.25 -5.85 -23.08
C GLU A 101 -9.52 -6.78 -21.88
N LYS A 102 -8.62 -6.76 -20.88
CA LYS A 102 -8.65 -7.63 -19.68
C LYS A 102 -9.06 -6.89 -18.40
N LEU A 103 -9.53 -5.65 -18.49
CA LEU A 103 -9.98 -4.88 -17.33
C LEU A 103 -11.50 -4.88 -17.23
N PRO A 104 -12.07 -4.94 -16.00
CA PRO A 104 -13.47 -4.61 -15.82
C PRO A 104 -13.71 -3.13 -16.15
N PRO A 105 -14.95 -2.74 -16.50
CA PRO A 105 -15.31 -1.33 -16.73
C PRO A 105 -15.14 -0.44 -15.48
N THR A 106 -14.94 -1.06 -14.31
CA THR A 106 -14.73 -0.37 -13.03
C THR A 106 -13.26 -0.13 -12.68
N ASP A 107 -12.30 -0.59 -13.49
CA ASP A 107 -10.87 -0.36 -13.21
C ASP A 107 -10.54 1.14 -13.28
N SER A 108 -9.74 1.63 -12.32
CA SER A 108 -9.41 3.06 -12.22
C SER A 108 -8.69 3.59 -13.46
N ARG A 109 -7.95 2.76 -14.21
CA ARG A 109 -7.27 3.18 -15.45
C ARG A 109 -8.20 3.67 -16.53
N LEU A 110 -9.48 3.28 -16.46
CA LEU A 110 -10.54 3.67 -17.39
C LEU A 110 -11.25 4.96 -16.96
N ARG A 111 -10.86 5.58 -15.83
CA ARG A 111 -11.46 6.83 -15.38
C ARG A 111 -11.01 8.00 -16.28
N PRO A 112 -11.95 8.67 -16.98
CA PRO A 112 -11.61 9.74 -17.92
C PRO A 112 -11.02 10.96 -17.23
N ASP A 113 -11.51 11.31 -16.03
CA ASP A 113 -11.02 12.47 -15.26
C ASP A 113 -9.54 12.33 -14.86
N GLN A 114 -9.11 11.12 -14.47
CA GLN A 114 -7.71 10.83 -14.18
C GLN A 114 -6.85 10.82 -15.44
N ARG A 115 -7.35 10.26 -16.55
CA ARG A 115 -6.63 10.22 -17.82
C ARG A 115 -6.41 11.62 -18.40
N ASP A 116 -7.44 12.46 -18.38
CA ASP A 116 -7.35 13.85 -18.83
C ASP A 116 -6.35 14.65 -17.98
N LEU A 117 -6.33 14.43 -16.66
CA LEU A 117 -5.36 15.06 -15.76
C LEU A 117 -3.92 14.66 -16.11
N GLU A 118 -3.67 13.36 -16.35
CA GLU A 118 -2.35 12.86 -16.75
C GLU A 118 -1.87 13.43 -18.09
N ASN A 119 -2.80 13.65 -19.02
CA ASN A 119 -2.53 14.25 -20.32
C ASN A 119 -2.40 15.79 -20.28
N GLY A 120 -2.60 16.42 -19.11
CA GLY A 120 -2.54 17.88 -18.95
C GLY A 120 -3.82 18.63 -19.37
N GLU A 121 -4.91 17.92 -19.64
CA GLU A 121 -6.20 18.46 -20.08
C GLU A 121 -7.07 18.87 -18.88
N TYR A 122 -6.58 19.82 -18.06
CA TYR A 122 -7.19 20.16 -16.75
C TYR A 122 -8.68 20.55 -16.82
N GLY A 123 -9.10 21.25 -17.88
CA GLY A 123 -10.50 21.64 -18.07
C GLY A 123 -11.43 20.45 -18.30
N LYS A 124 -11.00 19.47 -19.10
CA LYS A 124 -11.74 18.22 -19.34
C LYS A 124 -11.77 17.37 -18.07
N ALA A 125 -10.63 17.23 -17.40
CA ALA A 125 -10.52 16.50 -16.14
C ALA A 125 -11.51 17.01 -15.08
N ASN A 126 -11.62 18.34 -14.91
CA ASN A 126 -12.54 18.92 -13.93
C ASN A 126 -14.02 18.68 -14.29
N THR A 127 -14.36 18.79 -15.57
CA THR A 127 -15.71 18.51 -16.08
C THR A 127 -16.10 17.04 -15.84
N GLU A 128 -15.22 16.10 -16.20
CA GLU A 128 -15.45 14.67 -16.01
C GLU A 128 -15.50 14.26 -14.54
N LYS A 129 -14.66 14.88 -13.68
CA LYS A 129 -14.69 14.68 -12.23
C LYS A 129 -16.07 15.05 -11.66
N LEU A 130 -16.58 16.23 -12.00
CA LEU A 130 -17.90 16.68 -11.53
C LEU A 130 -19.02 15.74 -12.01
N ARG A 131 -18.94 15.27 -13.27
CA ARG A 131 -19.89 14.32 -13.84
C ARG A 131 -19.90 12.99 -13.07
N LEU A 132 -18.72 12.43 -12.78
CA LEU A 132 -18.58 11.17 -12.03
C LEU A 132 -19.07 11.30 -10.58
N GLU A 133 -18.70 12.37 -9.89
CA GLU A 133 -19.16 12.62 -8.51
C GLU A 133 -20.68 12.80 -8.45
N THR A 134 -21.28 13.51 -9.40
CA THR A 134 -22.73 13.69 -9.48
C THR A 134 -23.43 12.35 -9.66
N ARG A 135 -22.95 11.50 -10.58
CA ARG A 135 -23.46 10.14 -10.75
C ARG A 135 -23.32 9.30 -9.48
N GLN A 136 -22.18 9.39 -8.80
CA GLN A 136 -21.97 8.66 -7.55
C GLN A 136 -22.93 9.13 -6.45
N ARG A 137 -23.17 10.44 -6.32
CA ARG A 137 -24.14 10.98 -5.35
C ARG A 137 -25.58 10.51 -5.64
N MET A 138 -25.97 10.48 -6.91
CA MET A 138 -27.28 9.93 -7.32
C MET A 138 -27.38 8.44 -7.03
N ALA A 139 -26.32 7.67 -7.32
CA ALA A 139 -26.27 6.24 -7.04
C ALA A 139 -26.29 5.94 -5.53
N ARG A 140 -25.68 6.78 -4.68
CA ARG A 140 -25.71 6.59 -3.22
C ARG A 140 -27.13 6.58 -2.65
N ARG A 141 -28.03 7.43 -3.17
CA ARG A 141 -29.46 7.42 -2.80
C ARG A 141 -30.14 6.08 -3.11
N VAL A 142 -29.62 5.33 -4.08
CA VAL A 142 -30.08 3.98 -4.44
C VAL A 142 -29.30 2.90 -3.66
N GLN A 143 -28.04 3.14 -3.30
CA GLN A 143 -27.20 2.22 -2.52
C GLN A 143 -27.66 2.04 -1.06
N GLU A 144 -28.40 2.99 -0.51
CA GLU A 144 -29.07 2.86 0.80
C GLU A 144 -30.04 1.65 0.84
N ASN A 145 -30.39 1.07 -0.32
CA ASN A 145 -31.22 -0.14 -0.45
C ASN A 145 -30.40 -1.45 -0.59
N GLY A 146 -29.20 -1.53 -0.01
CA GLY A 146 -28.48 -2.82 0.14
C GLY A 146 -27.44 -3.14 -0.95
N TRP A 147 -26.75 -2.13 -1.49
CA TRP A 147 -25.61 -2.35 -2.39
C TRP A 147 -24.50 -3.15 -1.69
N LYS A 148 -23.91 -4.11 -2.42
CA LYS A 148 -22.82 -4.95 -1.93
C LYS A 148 -21.62 -4.88 -2.90
N PRO A 149 -20.38 -4.79 -2.39
CA PRO A 149 -19.20 -4.93 -3.23
C PRO A 149 -19.18 -6.29 -3.95
N LYS A 150 -18.70 -6.31 -5.19
CA LYS A 150 -18.73 -7.51 -6.04
C LYS A 150 -17.69 -8.58 -5.66
N TRP A 151 -16.47 -8.14 -5.39
CA TRP A 151 -15.30 -9.02 -5.23
C TRP A 151 -14.89 -9.23 -3.77
N PHE A 152 -15.60 -8.62 -2.83
CA PHE A 152 -15.29 -8.65 -1.41
C PHE A 152 -16.56 -8.78 -0.59
N LYS A 153 -16.50 -9.60 0.46
CA LYS A 153 -17.58 -9.73 1.45
C LYS A 153 -17.14 -9.17 2.79
N ARG A 154 -18.06 -8.53 3.49
CA ARG A 154 -17.85 -8.12 4.88
C ARG A 154 -17.80 -9.38 5.75
N GLU A 155 -16.76 -9.51 6.56
CA GLU A 155 -16.53 -10.70 7.39
C GLU A 155 -16.85 -10.47 8.87
N SER A 156 -16.59 -9.27 9.40
CA SER A 156 -16.85 -8.94 10.80
C SER A 156 -17.59 -7.62 10.97
N GLU A 157 -18.11 -7.42 12.17
CA GLU A 157 -18.68 -6.14 12.61
C GLU A 157 -17.64 -5.01 12.57
N GLU A 158 -16.35 -5.33 12.75
CA GLU A 158 -15.19 -4.44 12.66
C GLU A 158 -14.84 -3.96 11.24
N GLN A 159 -15.80 -4.02 10.30
CA GLN A 159 -15.65 -3.52 8.92
C GLN A 159 -14.52 -4.18 8.12
N THR A 160 -14.12 -5.41 8.47
CA THR A 160 -13.14 -6.17 7.69
C THR A 160 -13.79 -6.75 6.44
N PHE A 161 -13.07 -6.71 5.31
CA PHE A 161 -13.50 -7.27 4.04
C PHE A 161 -12.55 -8.39 3.61
N ARG A 162 -13.12 -9.53 3.23
CA ARG A 162 -12.40 -10.67 2.67
C ARG A 162 -12.67 -10.78 1.18
N TYR A 163 -11.63 -11.00 0.39
CA TYR A 163 -11.76 -11.32 -1.04
C TYR A 163 -12.65 -12.55 -1.20
N SER A 164 -13.72 -12.43 -2.00
CA SER A 164 -14.73 -13.49 -2.15
C SER A 164 -14.47 -14.43 -3.32
N GLY A 165 -13.40 -14.22 -4.09
CA GLY A 165 -13.18 -14.93 -5.35
C GLY A 165 -13.95 -14.29 -6.52
N GLY A 166 -13.74 -14.82 -7.72
CA GLY A 166 -14.49 -14.48 -8.93
C GLY A 166 -13.86 -13.39 -9.79
N TYR A 167 -13.02 -12.50 -9.25
CA TYR A 167 -12.40 -11.43 -10.04
C TYR A 167 -11.45 -11.99 -11.10
N TRP A 168 -10.54 -12.87 -10.68
CA TRP A 168 -9.52 -13.43 -11.56
C TRP A 168 -10.13 -14.40 -12.57
N GLU A 169 -11.16 -15.14 -12.18
CA GLU A 169 -11.91 -16.06 -13.04
C GLU A 169 -12.75 -15.30 -14.08
N ALA A 170 -13.37 -14.17 -13.69
CA ALA A 170 -14.05 -13.25 -14.61
C ALA A 170 -13.05 -12.63 -15.60
N ARG A 171 -11.86 -12.26 -15.11
CA ARG A 171 -10.76 -11.71 -15.90
C ARG A 171 -10.25 -12.68 -16.96
N GLU A 172 -10.01 -13.94 -16.58
CA GLU A 172 -9.57 -14.99 -17.51
C GLU A 172 -10.58 -15.21 -18.64
N LYS A 173 -11.88 -15.08 -18.34
CA LYS A 173 -12.96 -15.27 -19.32
C LYS A 173 -13.32 -14.00 -20.09
N GLY A 174 -12.80 -12.84 -19.71
CA GLY A 174 -13.20 -11.54 -20.25
C GLY A 174 -14.68 -11.20 -20.01
N LYS A 175 -15.31 -11.81 -18.98
CA LYS A 175 -16.75 -11.68 -18.71
C LYS A 175 -16.98 -10.93 -17.41
N TRP A 176 -17.41 -9.68 -17.51
CA TRP A 176 -17.58 -8.79 -16.36
C TRP A 176 -19.02 -8.67 -15.87
N ASP A 177 -19.99 -9.23 -16.60
CA ASP A 177 -21.43 -9.14 -16.33
C ASP A 177 -21.97 -10.16 -15.31
N ILE A 178 -21.10 -10.76 -14.48
CA ILE A 178 -21.50 -11.76 -13.47
C ILE A 178 -22.21 -11.12 -12.28
#